data_AF-I4AG04-F1
#
_entry.id   AF-I4AG04-F1
#
_cell.length_a   1.000
_cell.length_b   1.000
_cell.length_c   1.000
_cell.angle_alpha   90.00
_cell.angle_beta   90.00
_cell.angle_gamma   90.00
#
_symmetry.space_group_name_H-M   'P 1'
#
loop_
_entity.id
_entity.type
_entity.pdbx_description
1 polymer ?
#
loop_
_entity_poly.entity_id
_entity_poly.type
_entity_poly.pdbx_seq_one_letter_code
_entity_poly.pdbx_strand_id
1 'polypeptide(L)'
;MDTFEHILRNCNTKEKLAYLQLVIFIAFSDHHLSDDEVMFLEKITEIAQLSEENQQLLASYSRQPESIDIQLCTQNIGRSPLREILLIDLMVIARSDDDVATEERSAITQIAVLLGVPLDEVIRLTNSVNKYSTSKTDAPQEWINQSMISILYKEKKITESKKLSMTEKVKKFLGILKG
;
A
#
# COMPACT_ATOMS: atom_id res chain seq x y z
N MET A 1 -21.26 -13.62 -5.85
CA MET A 1 -20.59 -12.48 -5.20
C MET A 1 -19.35 -13.07 -4.56
N ASP A 2 -18.24 -13.12 -5.29
CA ASP A 2 -16.98 -13.65 -4.76
C ASP A 2 -16.56 -12.76 -3.59
N THR A 3 -16.65 -13.31 -2.38
CA THR A 3 -16.27 -12.59 -1.17
C THR A 3 -14.75 -12.52 -1.18
N PHE A 4 -14.20 -11.36 -1.53
CA PHE A 4 -12.79 -11.10 -1.38
C PHE A 4 -12.45 -11.21 0.11
N GLU A 5 -11.63 -12.18 0.48
CA GLU A 5 -11.17 -12.38 1.85
C GLU A 5 -9.68 -12.04 1.91
N HIS A 6 -9.37 -10.83 2.39
CA HIS A 6 -7.99 -10.41 2.57
C HIS A 6 -7.29 -11.31 3.59
N ILE A 7 -6.02 -11.66 3.37
CA ILE A 7 -5.20 -12.43 4.31
C ILE A 7 -5.16 -11.80 5.72
N LEU A 8 -5.34 -10.48 5.80
CA LEU A 8 -5.39 -9.74 7.04
C LEU A 8 -6.44 -10.29 8.01
N ARG A 9 -7.59 -10.77 7.54
CA ARG A 9 -8.65 -11.32 8.41
C ARG A 9 -8.17 -12.50 9.25
N ASN A 10 -7.24 -13.29 8.73
CA ASN A 10 -6.69 -14.48 9.36
C ASN A 10 -5.48 -14.19 10.27
N CYS A 11 -5.00 -12.94 10.29
CA CYS A 11 -3.86 -12.53 11.09
C CYS A 11 -4.29 -12.01 12.46
N ASN A 12 -3.36 -12.05 13.42
CA ASN A 12 -3.62 -11.48 14.73
C ASN A 12 -3.60 -9.94 14.68
N THR A 13 -4.14 -9.28 15.72
CA THR A 13 -4.25 -7.82 15.75
C THR A 13 -2.89 -7.10 15.64
N LYS A 14 -1.80 -7.67 16.19
CA LYS A 14 -0.48 -7.04 16.10
C LYS A 14 0.05 -7.06 14.68
N GLU A 15 -0.09 -8.18 13.98
CA GLU A 15 0.27 -8.31 12.57
C GLU A 15 -0.55 -7.35 11.70
N LYS A 16 -1.88 -7.28 11.93
CA LYS A 16 -2.78 -6.36 11.24
C LYS A 16 -2.34 -4.91 11.41
N LEU A 17 -2.09 -4.48 12.65
CA LEU A 17 -1.68 -3.10 12.95
C LEU A 17 -0.33 -2.77 12.30
N ALA A 18 0.67 -3.63 12.47
CA ALA A 18 1.98 -3.44 11.88
C ALA A 18 1.92 -3.32 10.35
N TYR A 19 1.09 -4.15 9.71
CA TYR A 19 0.86 -4.12 8.28
C TYR A 19 0.30 -2.77 7.83
N LEU A 20 -0.77 -2.32 8.49
CA LEU A 20 -1.48 -1.09 8.16
C LEU A 20 -0.64 0.16 8.46
N GLN A 21 0.18 0.12 9.50
CA GLN A 21 1.14 1.18 9.79
C GLN A 21 2.17 1.32 8.67
N LEU A 22 2.76 0.23 8.17
CA LEU A 22 3.71 0.31 7.05
C LEU A 22 3.06 0.78 5.75
N VAL A 23 1.80 0.38 5.53
CA VAL A 23 0.98 0.88 4.42
C VAL A 23 0.76 2.38 4.54
N ILE A 24 0.39 2.88 5.73
CA ILE A 24 0.22 4.31 5.99
C ILE A 24 1.53 5.06 5.79
N PHE A 25 2.64 4.52 6.28
CA PHE A 25 3.96 5.14 6.16
C PHE A 25 4.33 5.45 4.71
N ILE A 26 4.05 4.52 3.79
CA ILE A 26 4.30 4.73 2.36
C ILE A 26 3.23 5.65 1.75
N ALA A 27 1.94 5.34 1.97
CA ALA A 27 0.83 6.03 1.34
C ALA A 27 0.74 7.53 1.69
N PHE A 28 1.15 7.92 2.89
CA PHE A 28 0.99 9.28 3.42
C PHE A 28 2.32 10.01 3.62
N SER A 29 3.39 9.50 3.01
CA SER A 29 4.73 10.08 3.14
C SER A 29 4.84 11.55 2.66
N ASP A 30 3.85 12.06 1.92
CA ASP A 30 3.75 13.44 1.45
C ASP A 30 2.95 14.38 2.37
N HIS A 31 2.45 13.87 3.49
CA HIS A 31 1.67 14.58 4.51
C HIS A 31 0.38 15.26 3.99
N HIS A 32 -0.16 14.84 2.83
CA HIS A 32 -1.40 15.41 2.27
C HIS A 32 -2.50 14.35 2.09
N LEU A 33 -3.34 14.19 3.11
CA LEU A 33 -4.55 13.38 3.06
C LEU A 33 -5.55 13.90 2.01
N SER A 34 -5.69 13.18 0.89
CA SER A 34 -6.75 13.40 -0.09
C SER A 34 -8.02 12.59 0.22
N ASP A 35 -9.18 12.97 -0.32
CA ASP A 35 -10.45 12.26 -0.10
C ASP A 35 -10.36 10.77 -0.50
N ASP A 36 -9.62 10.47 -1.56
CA ASP A 36 -9.35 9.10 -2.03
C ASP A 36 -8.58 8.28 -0.99
N GLU A 37 -7.64 8.91 -0.28
CA GLU A 37 -6.82 8.26 0.73
C GLU A 37 -7.56 8.09 2.07
N VAL A 38 -8.47 9.01 2.42
CA VAL A 38 -9.37 8.84 3.56
C VAL A 38 -10.30 7.64 3.33
N MET A 39 -10.90 7.56 2.14
CA MET A 39 -11.74 6.41 1.76
C MET A 39 -10.95 5.10 1.77
N PHE A 40 -9.67 5.14 1.37
CA PHE A 40 -8.77 3.99 1.50
C PHE A 40 -8.59 3.55 2.96
N LEU A 41 -8.34 4.48 3.88
CA LEU A 41 -8.19 4.19 5.31
C LEU A 41 -9.46 3.66 5.98
N GLU A 42 -10.63 4.14 5.58
CA GLU A 42 -11.90 3.61 6.08
C GLU A 42 -12.09 2.15 5.61
N LYS A 43 -11.83 1.91 4.34
CA LYS A 43 -12.03 0.58 3.76
C LYS A 43 -11.05 -0.45 4.30
N ILE A 44 -9.78 -0.08 4.43
CA ILE A 44 -8.73 -0.99 4.89
C ILE A 44 -8.95 -1.39 6.37
N THR A 45 -9.48 -0.48 7.19
CA THR A 45 -9.78 -0.76 8.59
C THR A 45 -11.03 -1.63 8.75
N GLU A 46 -12.04 -1.47 7.88
CA GLU A 46 -13.19 -2.36 7.79
C GLU A 46 -12.76 -3.80 7.46
N ILE A 47 -11.92 -3.98 6.45
CA ILE A 47 -11.41 -5.29 6.02
C ILE A 47 -10.64 -5.99 7.14
N ALA A 48 -9.81 -5.23 7.87
CA ALA A 48 -9.01 -5.75 8.97
C ALA A 48 -9.83 -6.09 10.23
N GLN A 49 -11.11 -5.68 10.28
CA GLN A 49 -12.02 -5.88 11.43
C GLN A 49 -11.40 -5.40 12.73
N LEU A 50 -10.80 -4.21 12.71
CA LEU A 50 -10.17 -3.62 13.89
C LEU A 50 -11.21 -2.99 14.81
N SER A 51 -10.91 -2.99 16.12
CA SER A 51 -11.67 -2.23 17.10
C SER A 51 -11.58 -0.73 16.82
N GLU A 52 -12.59 0.04 17.25
CA GLU A 52 -12.63 1.50 17.08
C GLU A 52 -11.37 2.20 17.61
N GLU A 53 -10.85 1.75 18.77
CA GLU A 53 -9.58 2.24 19.34
C GLU A 53 -8.40 2.08 18.36
N ASN A 54 -8.29 0.91 17.72
CA ASN A 54 -7.24 0.63 16.75
C ASN A 54 -7.42 1.44 15.45
N GLN A 55 -8.67 1.71 15.05
CA GLN A 55 -8.96 2.57 13.91
C GLN A 55 -8.53 4.02 14.18
N GLN A 56 -8.85 4.54 15.37
CA GLN A 56 -8.43 5.87 15.81
C GLN A 56 -6.91 5.99 15.88
N LEU A 57 -6.23 4.94 16.38
CA LEU A 57 -4.77 4.87 16.40
C LEU A 57 -4.19 4.96 14.97
N LEU A 58 -4.71 4.18 14.01
CA LEU A 58 -4.26 4.25 12.61
C LEU A 58 -4.53 5.61 11.97
N ALA A 59 -5.69 6.22 12.24
CA ALA A 59 -6.01 7.56 11.77
C ALA A 59 -5.10 8.65 12.37
N SER A 60 -4.49 8.42 13.53
CA SER A 60 -3.48 9.34 14.08
C SER A 60 -2.17 9.25 13.28
N TYR A 61 -1.78 8.05 12.85
CA TYR A 61 -0.57 7.83 12.06
C TYR A 61 -0.64 8.41 10.66
N SER A 62 -1.82 8.51 10.04
CA SER A 62 -1.93 9.16 8.73
C SER A 62 -1.64 10.67 8.76
N ARG A 63 -1.73 11.31 9.93
CA ARG A 63 -1.35 12.71 10.14
C ARG A 63 0.12 12.89 10.49
N GLN A 64 0.75 11.85 11.04
CA GLN A 64 2.14 11.84 11.52
C GLN A 64 2.81 10.50 11.18
N PRO A 65 2.97 10.18 9.88
CA PRO A 65 3.52 8.89 9.44
C PRO A 65 4.95 8.65 9.93
N GLU A 66 5.72 9.70 10.18
CA GLU A 66 7.07 9.66 10.75
C GLU A 66 7.14 9.13 12.18
N SER A 67 6.01 9.10 12.90
CA SER A 67 5.91 8.53 14.25
C SER A 67 5.82 7.00 14.27
N ILE A 68 5.75 6.37 13.10
CA ILE A 68 5.63 4.92 12.96
C ILE A 68 6.99 4.26 13.18
N ASP A 69 7.04 3.33 14.13
CA ASP A 69 8.23 2.50 14.35
C ASP A 69 8.29 1.36 13.32
N ILE A 70 9.00 1.63 12.21
CA ILE A 70 9.19 0.68 11.10
C ILE A 70 9.88 -0.61 11.59
N GLN A 71 10.82 -0.52 12.54
CA GLN A 71 11.53 -1.70 13.04
C GLN A 71 10.58 -2.60 13.83
N LEU A 72 9.78 -2.03 14.72
CA LEU A 72 8.78 -2.80 15.48
C LEU A 72 7.73 -3.41 14.54
N CYS A 73 7.26 -2.64 13.55
CA CYS A 73 6.29 -3.15 12.57
C CYS A 73 6.84 -4.34 11.79
N THR A 74 8.07 -4.22 11.28
CA THR A 74 8.71 -5.30 10.51
C THR A 74 9.03 -6.52 11.37
N GLN A 75 9.37 -6.35 12.66
CA GLN A 75 9.50 -7.48 13.60
C GLN A 75 8.19 -8.23 13.82
N ASN A 76 7.07 -7.51 13.93
CA ASN A 76 5.74 -8.10 14.08
C ASN A 76 5.27 -8.87 12.83
N ILE A 77 5.84 -8.56 11.65
CA ILE A 77 5.48 -9.18 10.36
C ILE A 77 6.50 -10.20 9.87
N GLY A 78 7.76 -10.15 10.32
CA GLY A 78 8.88 -10.89 9.72
C GLY A 78 8.74 -12.42 9.71
N ARG A 79 7.81 -13.00 10.50
CA ARG A 79 7.47 -14.44 10.49
C ARG A 79 6.10 -14.74 9.91
N SER A 80 5.40 -13.72 9.45
CA SER A 80 4.03 -13.78 8.95
C SER A 80 4.01 -14.08 7.46
N PRO A 81 3.00 -14.81 6.94
CA PRO A 81 2.77 -14.93 5.50
C PRO A 81 2.47 -13.58 4.83
N LEU A 82 2.19 -12.54 5.62
CA LEU A 82 1.94 -11.18 5.14
C LEU A 82 3.14 -10.51 4.47
N ARG A 83 4.36 -11.01 4.67
CA ARG A 83 5.59 -10.31 4.25
C ARG A 83 5.63 -9.98 2.75
N GLU A 84 5.33 -10.96 1.90
CA GLU A 84 5.36 -10.80 0.45
C GLU A 84 4.17 -9.97 -0.04
N ILE A 85 2.99 -10.20 0.54
CA ILE A 85 1.76 -9.46 0.22
C ILE A 85 1.90 -7.98 0.60
N LEU A 86 2.51 -7.69 1.76
CA LEU A 86 2.84 -6.34 2.19
C LEU A 86 3.71 -5.65 1.16
N LEU A 87 4.83 -6.27 0.75
CA LEU A 87 5.73 -5.65 -0.23
C LEU A 87 5.03 -5.36 -1.56
N ILE A 88 4.16 -6.26 -2.00
CA ILE A 88 3.34 -6.04 -3.20
C ILE A 88 2.42 -4.83 -3.00
N ASP A 89 1.71 -4.76 -1.88
CA ASP A 89 0.80 -3.65 -1.58
C ASP A 89 1.55 -2.32 -1.48
N LEU A 90 2.71 -2.27 -0.81
CA LEU A 90 3.51 -1.06 -0.73
C LEU A 90 3.99 -0.60 -2.12
N MET A 91 4.44 -1.53 -2.97
CA MET A 91 4.90 -1.22 -4.32
C MET A 91 3.78 -0.69 -5.22
N VAL A 92 2.55 -1.20 -5.08
CA VAL A 92 1.44 -0.68 -5.87
C VAL A 92 0.93 0.66 -5.34
N ILE A 93 0.89 0.83 -4.02
CA ILE A 93 0.52 2.13 -3.42
C ILE A 93 1.48 3.22 -3.87
N ALA A 94 2.78 2.93 -3.86
CA ALA A 94 3.83 3.85 -4.32
C ALA A 94 3.91 4.00 -5.84
N ARG A 95 3.08 3.31 -6.62
CA ARG A 95 3.13 3.38 -8.08
C ARG A 95 2.33 4.57 -8.56
N SER A 96 2.99 5.52 -9.23
CA SER A 96 2.33 6.66 -9.90
C SER A 96 2.51 6.59 -11.42
N ASP A 97 1.39 6.66 -12.16
CA ASP A 97 1.21 6.63 -13.63
C ASP A 97 1.96 5.60 -14.49
N ASP A 98 3.20 5.22 -14.19
CA ASP A 98 3.94 4.13 -14.82
C ASP A 98 5.16 3.61 -14.02
N ASP A 99 5.56 4.23 -12.89
CA ASP A 99 6.67 3.71 -12.06
C ASP A 99 6.53 4.06 -10.57
N VAL A 100 7.28 3.35 -9.72
CA VAL A 100 7.43 3.65 -8.30
C VAL A 100 8.45 4.78 -8.13
N ALA A 101 8.07 5.87 -7.45
CA ALA A 101 8.96 7.02 -7.24
C ALA A 101 10.25 6.61 -6.51
N THR A 102 11.33 7.38 -6.69
CA THR A 102 12.66 7.01 -6.18
C THR A 102 12.68 6.94 -4.65
N GLU A 103 11.99 7.86 -4.01
CA GLU A 103 11.88 8.01 -2.55
C GLU A 103 11.11 6.83 -1.94
N GLU A 104 9.95 6.49 -2.50
CA GLU A 104 9.14 5.37 -2.04
C GLU A 104 9.83 4.03 -2.32
N ARG A 105 10.54 3.91 -3.45
CA ARG A 105 11.36 2.74 -3.76
C ARG A 105 12.45 2.52 -2.71
N SER A 106 13.10 3.60 -2.25
CA SER A 106 14.09 3.54 -1.18
C SER A 106 13.47 3.06 0.14
N ALA A 107 12.31 3.62 0.51
CA ALA A 107 11.59 3.22 1.72
C ALA A 107 11.14 1.74 1.68
N ILE A 108 10.56 1.30 0.56
CA ILE A 108 10.14 -0.09 0.35
C ILE A 108 11.34 -1.05 0.40
N THR A 109 12.47 -0.66 -0.19
CA THR A 109 13.70 -1.48 -0.14
C THR A 109 14.19 -1.64 1.30
N GLN A 110 14.17 -0.57 2.10
CA GLN A 110 14.54 -0.62 3.51
C GLN A 110 13.60 -1.54 4.31
N ILE A 111 12.28 -1.44 4.08
CA ILE A 111 11.28 -2.32 4.69
C ILE A 111 11.54 -3.78 4.30
N ALA A 112 11.83 -4.06 3.03
CA ALA A 112 12.12 -5.41 2.56
C ALA A 112 13.37 -6.02 3.23
N VAL A 113 14.43 -5.22 3.42
CA VAL A 113 15.63 -5.63 4.15
C VAL A 113 15.30 -5.97 5.60
N LEU A 114 14.52 -5.13 6.28
CA LEU A 114 14.10 -5.36 7.66
C LEU A 114 13.22 -6.62 7.82
N LEU A 115 12.42 -6.93 6.80
CA LEU A 115 11.61 -8.15 6.73
C LEU A 115 12.43 -9.40 6.38
N GLY A 116 13.72 -9.26 6.07
CA GLY A 116 14.58 -10.36 5.65
C GLY A 116 14.18 -10.95 4.30
N VAL A 117 13.63 -10.13 3.40
CA VAL A 117 13.32 -10.52 2.02
C VAL A 117 14.57 -10.34 1.17
N PRO A 118 15.03 -11.38 0.45
CA PRO A 118 16.18 -11.28 -0.44
C PRO A 118 16.00 -10.21 -1.53
N LEU A 119 17.07 -9.49 -1.88
CA LEU A 119 17.01 -8.41 -2.86
C LEU A 119 16.54 -8.87 -4.25
N ASP A 120 16.89 -10.09 -4.66
CA ASP A 120 16.42 -10.70 -5.90
C ASP A 120 14.90 -10.90 -5.89
N GLU A 121 14.31 -11.20 -4.74
CA GLU A 121 12.86 -11.30 -4.56
C GLU A 121 12.19 -9.93 -4.64
N VAL A 122 12.77 -8.90 -4.02
CA VAL A 122 12.29 -7.51 -4.13
C VAL A 122 12.27 -7.08 -5.60
N ILE A 123 13.35 -7.31 -6.34
CA ILE A 123 13.44 -6.99 -7.78
C ILE A 123 12.38 -7.74 -8.59
N ARG A 124 12.18 -9.04 -8.32
CA ARG A 124 11.12 -9.83 -8.97
C ARG A 124 9.74 -9.24 -8.71
N LEU A 125 9.42 -8.92 -7.46
CA LEU A 125 8.12 -8.36 -7.08
C LEU A 125 7.89 -6.99 -7.71
N THR A 126 8.88 -6.11 -7.70
CA THR A 126 8.78 -4.78 -8.34
C THR A 126 8.53 -4.91 -9.84
N ASN A 127 9.25 -5.81 -10.52
CA ASN A 127 9.03 -6.06 -11.94
C ASN A 127 7.62 -6.58 -12.22
N SER A 128 7.11 -7.49 -11.39
CA SER A 128 5.74 -8.03 -11.52
C SER A 128 4.68 -6.95 -11.31
N VAL A 129 4.86 -6.10 -10.30
CA VAL A 129 3.99 -4.96 -10.01
C VAL A 129 3.98 -3.96 -11.17
N ASN A 130 5.15 -3.63 -11.73
CA ASN A 130 5.24 -2.71 -12.87
C ASN A 130 4.54 -3.27 -14.12
N LYS A 131 4.65 -4.58 -14.38
CA LYS A 131 3.96 -5.24 -15.51
C LYS A 131 2.46 -5.50 -15.26
N TYR A 132 1.93 -5.30 -14.06
CA TYR A 132 0.51 -5.51 -13.76
C TYR A 132 -0.42 -4.62 -14.62
N SER A 133 0.03 -3.42 -15.03
CA SER A 133 -0.72 -2.56 -15.97
C SER A 133 -0.69 -3.04 -17.42
N THR A 134 0.15 -4.02 -17.78
CA THR A 134 0.41 -4.44 -19.17
C THR A 134 -0.04 -5.88 -19.48
N SER A 135 -0.86 -6.51 -18.62
CA SER A 135 -1.43 -7.87 -18.82
C SER A 135 -0.44 -9.04 -18.69
N LYS A 136 0.78 -8.82 -18.18
CA LYS A 136 1.81 -9.86 -18.00
C LYS A 136 2.51 -9.75 -16.65
N THR A 137 1.85 -10.18 -15.57
CA THR A 137 2.50 -10.28 -14.26
C THR A 137 3.22 -11.63 -14.10
N ASP A 138 4.42 -11.62 -13.50
CA ASP A 138 5.14 -12.83 -13.08
C ASP A 138 4.91 -13.13 -11.58
N ALA A 139 4.17 -12.27 -10.85
CA ALA A 139 3.81 -12.53 -9.45
C ALA A 139 2.70 -13.59 -9.38
N PRO A 140 2.73 -14.49 -8.38
CA PRO A 140 1.66 -15.45 -8.16
C PRO A 140 0.29 -14.76 -8.15
N GLN A 141 -0.60 -15.20 -9.04
CA GLN A 141 -1.93 -14.61 -9.18
C GLN A 141 -2.71 -14.64 -7.87
N GLU A 142 -2.45 -15.64 -7.03
CA GLU A 142 -3.01 -15.78 -5.69
C GLU A 142 -2.65 -14.58 -4.78
N TRP A 143 -1.40 -14.12 -4.81
CA TRP A 143 -0.97 -13.00 -3.97
C TRP A 143 -1.64 -11.70 -4.41
N ILE A 144 -1.75 -11.49 -5.72
CA ILE A 144 -2.49 -10.36 -6.29
C ILE A 144 -3.96 -10.43 -5.88
N ASN A 145 -4.57 -11.63 -5.92
CA ASN A 145 -5.95 -11.87 -5.51
C ASN A 145 -6.19 -11.78 -4.01
N GLN A 146 -5.13 -11.77 -3.19
CA GLN A 146 -5.20 -11.60 -1.73
C GLN A 146 -4.74 -10.22 -1.27
N SER A 147 -4.14 -9.43 -2.17
CA SER A 147 -3.63 -8.08 -1.91
C SER A 147 -4.76 -7.03 -1.89
N MET A 148 -4.51 -5.93 -1.17
CA MET A 148 -5.46 -4.81 -1.07
C MET A 148 -5.70 -4.10 -2.40
N ILE A 149 -4.76 -4.24 -3.34
CA ILE A 149 -4.83 -3.70 -4.70
C ILE A 149 -6.06 -4.19 -5.45
N SER A 150 -6.44 -5.46 -5.27
CA SER A 150 -7.61 -6.00 -5.95
C SER A 150 -8.90 -5.32 -5.50
N ILE A 151 -8.95 -4.78 -4.27
CA ILE A 151 -10.08 -4.03 -3.73
C ILE A 151 -10.10 -2.60 -4.28
N LEU A 152 -8.95 -1.95 -4.31
CA LEU A 152 -8.82 -0.55 -4.77
C LEU A 152 -9.06 -0.42 -6.29
N TYR A 153 -8.57 -1.38 -7.08
CA TYR A 153 -8.63 -1.30 -8.54
C TYR A 153 -9.84 -2.01 -9.17
N LYS A 154 -10.46 -3.03 -8.52
CA LYS A 154 -11.72 -3.60 -9.03
C LYS A 154 -12.87 -2.59 -8.96
N GLU A 155 -12.88 -1.69 -7.98
CA GLU A 155 -13.91 -0.65 -7.88
C GLU A 155 -13.66 0.55 -8.77
N LYS A 156 -12.40 0.92 -9.05
CA LYS A 156 -12.10 2.00 -10.01
C LYS A 156 -12.61 1.70 -11.44
N LYS A 157 -12.83 0.43 -11.79
CA LYS A 157 -13.53 0.03 -13.04
C LYS A 157 -15.02 0.39 -13.06
N ILE A 158 -15.63 0.75 -11.93
CA ILE A 158 -17.05 1.12 -11.81
C ILE A 158 -17.23 2.65 -11.92
N THR A 159 -16.17 3.45 -11.77
CA THR A 159 -16.22 4.92 -11.84
C THR A 159 -15.11 5.47 -12.74
N GLU A 160 -15.15 5.13 -14.03
CA GLU A 160 -14.42 5.93 -15.03
C GLU A 160 -15.10 7.29 -15.19
N SER A 161 -14.58 8.33 -14.54
CA SER A 161 -14.52 9.70 -15.07
C SER A 161 -13.66 10.60 -14.16
N LYS A 162 -12.60 11.16 -14.77
CA LYS A 162 -11.55 12.04 -14.21
C LYS A 162 -10.46 11.35 -13.37
N LYS A 163 -9.57 10.65 -14.08
CA LYS A 163 -8.17 10.50 -13.64
C LYS A 163 -7.56 11.89 -13.49
N LEU A 164 -7.29 12.30 -12.25
CA LEU A 164 -6.19 13.21 -11.99
C LEU A 164 -5.06 12.37 -11.41
N SER A 165 -4.02 12.22 -12.19
CA SER A 165 -2.80 11.54 -11.79
C SER A 165 -2.11 12.32 -10.66
N MET A 166 -1.43 11.62 -9.75
CA MET A 166 -0.61 12.23 -8.69
C MET A 166 0.45 13.18 -9.27
N THR A 167 0.93 12.88 -10.48
CA THR A 167 1.85 13.70 -11.27
C THR A 167 1.24 15.02 -11.71
N GLU A 168 -0.08 15.05 -12.00
CA GLU A 168 -0.80 16.28 -12.35
C GLU A 168 -1.03 17.17 -11.12
N LYS A 169 -1.24 16.57 -9.94
CA LYS A 169 -1.31 17.30 -8.66
C LYS A 169 0.03 17.99 -8.35
N VAL A 170 1.16 17.29 -8.54
CA VAL A 170 2.52 17.84 -8.37
C VAL A 170 2.83 18.94 -9.40
N LYS A 171 2.48 18.75 -10.68
CA LYS A 171 2.70 19.76 -11.73
C LYS A 171 1.86 21.02 -11.54
N LYS A 172 0.66 20.89 -10.98
CA LYS A 172 -0.21 22.03 -10.63
C LYS A 172 0.30 22.76 -9.39
N PHE A 173 0.84 22.03 -8.41
CA PHE A 173 1.47 22.60 -7.21
C PHE A 173 2.77 23.35 -7.52
N LEU A 174 3.59 22.84 -8.45
CA LEU A 174 4.83 23.49 -8.90
C LEU A 174 4.60 24.64 -9.92
N GLY A 175 3.34 24.93 -10.29
CA GLY A 175 3.00 25.97 -11.26
C GLY A 175 3.44 25.67 -12.71
N ILE A 176 3.80 24.42 -13.00
CA ILE A 176 4.30 23.96 -14.31
C ILE A 176 3.14 23.79 -15.31
N LEU A 177 1.95 23.45 -14.82
CA LEU A 177 0.72 23.46 -15.59
C LEU A 177 -0.13 24.67 -15.18
N LYS A 178 -0.35 25.60 -16.11
CA LYS A 178 -1.40 26.62 -16.01
C LYS A 178 -2.53 26.26 -16.96
N GLY A 179 -3.71 26.02 -16.38
CA GLY A 179 -5.02 26.01 -17.06
C GLY A 179 -5.17 24.96 -18.14
#